data_AF-A0A2K4ZHR5-F1
#
_entry.id   AF-A0A2K4ZHR5-F1
#
_cell.length_a   1.000
_cell.length_b   1.000
_cell.length_c   1.000
_cell.angle_alpha   90.00
_cell.angle_beta   90.00
_cell.angle_gamma   90.00
#
_symmetry.space_group_name_H-M   'P 1'
#
loop_
_entity.id
_entity.type
_entity.pdbx_description
1 polymer ?
#
loop_
_entity_poly.entity_id
_entity_poly.type
_entity_poly.pdbx_seq_one_letter_code
_entity_poly.pdbx_strand_id
1 'polypeptide(L)'
;MIQLVRPTEERKEEAVEFRKEFFDHGEFVINGSELFDKTEDYIEWCRSIDANTKEETVNPNWVITDTFFAVDDRDRIVGIIDSRGQ
;
A
#
# COMPACT_ATOMS: atom_id res chain seq x y z
N MET A 1 -15.38 -0.32 -12.65
CA MET A 1 -14.15 -0.97 -13.16
C MET A 1 -13.08 -0.74 -12.11
N ILE A 2 -12.19 -1.70 -11.88
CA ILE A 2 -11.06 -1.51 -10.96
C ILE A 2 -9.79 -1.29 -11.78
N GLN A 3 -9.00 -0.31 -11.40
CA GLN A 3 -7.67 -0.06 -11.95
C GLN A 3 -6.62 -0.18 -10.86
N LEU A 4 -5.41 -0.61 -11.24
CA LEU A 4 -4.28 -0.69 -10.32
C LEU A 4 -3.36 0.49 -10.56
N VAL A 5 -3.10 1.26 -9.50
CA VAL A 5 -2.22 2.43 -9.55
C VAL A 5 -1.13 2.28 -8.50
N ARG A 6 0.06 2.81 -8.80
CA ARG A 6 1.16 2.83 -7.83
C ARG A 6 0.81 3.78 -6.68
N PRO A 7 1.17 3.46 -5.43
CA PRO A 7 1.17 4.45 -4.37
C PRO A 7 2.22 5.52 -4.66
N THR A 8 1.83 6.79 -4.53
CA THR A 8 2.70 7.93 -4.76
C THR A 8 2.44 8.98 -3.70
N GLU A 9 3.38 9.92 -3.51
CA GLU A 9 3.25 10.97 -2.51
C GLU A 9 1.96 11.81 -2.68
N GLU A 10 1.49 12.01 -3.92
CA GLU A 10 0.26 12.76 -4.21
C GLU A 10 -1.02 12.09 -3.68
N ARG A 11 -1.00 10.78 -3.46
CA ARG A 11 -2.16 10.01 -2.95
C ARG A 11 -2.19 9.90 -1.42
N LYS A 12 -1.28 10.58 -0.72
CA LYS A 12 -1.13 10.49 0.74
C LYS A 12 -2.44 10.75 1.49
N GLU A 13 -3.13 11.84 1.18
CA GLU A 13 -4.35 12.23 1.90
C GLU A 13 -5.42 11.15 1.77
N GLU A 14 -5.63 10.66 0.55
CA GLU A 14 -6.58 9.61 0.25
C GLU A 14 -6.22 8.28 0.92
N ALA A 15 -4.96 7.87 0.87
CA ALA A 15 -4.50 6.62 1.49
C ALA A 15 -4.64 6.66 3.02
N VAL A 16 -4.37 7.81 3.64
CA VAL A 16 -4.55 7.99 5.09
C VAL A 16 -6.02 7.92 5.46
N GLU A 17 -6.92 8.52 4.68
CA GLU A 17 -8.37 8.42 4.92
C GLU A 17 -8.88 6.98 4.72
N PHE A 18 -8.43 6.30 3.66
CA PHE A 18 -8.70 4.88 3.43
C PHE A 18 -8.31 4.03 4.64
N ARG A 19 -7.10 4.20 5.19
CA ARG A 19 -6.67 3.49 6.41
C ARG A 19 -7.51 3.87 7.62
N LYS A 20 -7.85 5.16 7.75
CA LYS A 20 -8.65 5.68 8.86
C LYS A 20 -10.03 5.00 8.89
N GLU A 21 -10.64 4.73 7.74
CA GLU A 21 -11.92 4.02 7.66
C GLU A 21 -11.86 2.63 8.32
N PHE A 22 -10.79 1.85 8.12
CA PHE A 22 -10.60 0.57 8.82
C PHE A 22 -10.53 0.77 10.34
N PHE A 23 -9.74 1.75 10.79
CA PHE A 23 -9.52 1.99 12.22
C PHE A 23 -10.78 2.48 12.92
N ASP A 24 -11.57 3.34 12.25
CA ASP A 24 -12.85 3.83 12.75
C ASP A 24 -13.87 2.68 12.94
N HIS A 25 -13.74 1.59 12.17
CA HIS A 25 -14.57 0.38 12.29
C HIS A 25 -13.94 -0.69 13.21
N GLY A 26 -12.83 -0.40 13.88
CA GLY A 26 -12.17 -1.32 14.80
C GLY A 26 -11.29 -2.38 14.12
N GLU A 27 -11.01 -2.23 12.82
CA GLU A 27 -10.13 -3.10 12.05
C GLU A 27 -8.69 -2.53 12.03
N PHE A 28 -7.88 -2.88 13.03
CA PHE A 28 -6.51 -2.33 13.16
C PHE A 28 -5.44 -3.07 12.34
N VAL A 29 -5.83 -4.06 11.54
CA VAL A 29 -4.91 -4.86 10.72
C VAL A 29 -5.42 -4.87 9.29
N ILE A 30 -4.65 -4.27 8.38
CA ILE A 30 -4.96 -4.28 6.94
C ILE A 30 -4.07 -5.33 6.28
N ASN A 31 -4.64 -6.51 6.01
CA ASN A 31 -3.90 -7.62 5.39
C ASN A 31 -3.45 -7.28 3.97
N GLY A 32 -2.23 -7.68 3.60
CA GLY A 32 -1.68 -7.43 2.27
C GLY A 32 -1.37 -5.95 1.98
N SER A 33 -1.11 -5.17 3.02
CA SER A 33 -0.87 -3.72 2.91
C SER A 33 0.59 -3.30 3.05
N GLU A 34 1.53 -4.25 3.12
CA GLU A 34 2.94 -3.98 3.39
C GLU A 34 3.16 -3.10 4.63
N LEU A 35 2.53 -3.49 5.75
CA LEU A 35 2.58 -2.78 7.03
C LEU A 35 2.00 -1.35 6.98
N PHE A 36 1.15 -1.03 6.00
CA PHE A 36 0.53 0.28 5.93
C PHE A 36 -0.30 0.64 7.17
N ASP A 37 -0.90 -0.38 7.81
CA ASP A 37 -1.58 -0.28 9.10
C ASP A 37 -0.66 0.14 10.26
N LYS A 38 0.65 -0.09 10.15
CA LYS A 38 1.63 0.20 11.22
C LYS A 38 2.54 1.39 10.91
N THR A 39 2.44 1.92 9.70
CA THR A 39 3.24 3.04 9.22
C THR A 39 2.82 4.35 9.90
N GLU A 40 3.77 5.11 10.43
CA GLU A 40 3.53 6.48 10.88
C GLU A 40 3.75 7.50 9.77
N ASP A 41 4.73 7.24 8.89
CA ASP A 41 5.08 8.09 7.75
C ASP A 41 4.75 7.41 6.41
N TYR A 42 3.71 7.91 5.75
CA TYR A 42 3.29 7.45 4.42
C TYR A 42 4.41 7.52 3.37
N ILE A 43 5.26 8.54 3.44
CA ILE A 43 6.30 8.74 2.43
C ILE A 43 7.40 7.69 2.59
N GLU A 44 7.77 7.36 3.82
CA GLU A 44 8.68 6.24 4.12
C GLU A 44 8.08 4.90 3.69
N TRP A 45 6.76 4.71 3.87
CA TRP A 45 6.08 3.52 3.35
C TRP A 45 6.11 3.43 1.82
N CYS A 46 5.90 4.54 1.10
CA CYS A 46 6.06 4.56 -0.37
C CYS A 46 7.49 4.18 -0.78
N ARG A 47 8.51 4.64 -0.04
CA ARG A 47 9.91 4.26 -0.29
C ARG A 47 10.16 2.79 -0.01
N SER A 48 9.59 2.24 1.07
CA SER A 48 9.80 0.83 1.42
C SER A 48 9.17 -0.11 0.41
N ILE A 49 7.96 0.18 -0.07
CA ILE A 49 7.32 -0.66 -1.09
C ILE A 49 8.02 -0.55 -2.45
N ASP A 50 8.61 0.60 -2.80
CA ASP A 50 9.43 0.74 -4.02
C ASP A 50 10.73 -0.08 -3.90
N ALA A 51 11.38 -0.03 -2.73
CA ALA A 51 12.56 -0.84 -2.44
C ALA A 51 12.27 -2.35 -2.52
N ASN A 52 11.07 -2.77 -2.14
CA ASN A 52 10.66 -4.17 -2.21
C ASN A 52 10.43 -4.70 -3.63
N THR A 53 10.45 -3.86 -4.67
CA THR A 53 10.28 -4.28 -6.07
C THR A 53 11.53 -4.92 -6.70
N LYS A 54 12.69 -4.86 -6.03
CA LYS A 54 13.99 -5.29 -6.59
C LYS A 54 14.77 -6.15 -5.60
N GLU A 55 15.45 -7.18 -6.11
CA GLU A 55 16.30 -8.07 -5.30
C GLU A 55 17.39 -7.32 -4.54
N GLU A 56 17.94 -6.26 -5.13
CA GLU A 56 19.07 -5.53 -4.56
C GLU A 56 18.69 -4.64 -3.38
N THR A 57 17.40 -4.27 -3.27
CA THR A 57 16.91 -3.30 -2.28
C THR A 57 15.85 -3.85 -1.33
N VAL A 58 15.25 -5.00 -1.64
CA VAL A 58 14.27 -5.65 -0.77
C VAL A 58 14.91 -6.03 0.56
N ASN A 59 14.12 -5.98 1.64
CA ASN A 59 14.56 -6.49 2.93
C ASN A 59 14.93 -7.99 2.78
N PRO A 60 16.10 -8.44 3.25
CA PRO A 60 16.54 -9.83 3.06
C PRO A 60 15.65 -10.88 3.74
N ASN A 61 14.77 -10.47 4.67
CA ASN A 61 13.79 -11.36 5.29
C ASN A 61 12.47 -11.46 4.50
N TRP A 62 12.32 -10.69 3.41
CA TRP A 62 11.09 -10.53 2.66
C TRP A 62 11.29 -11.04 1.23
N VAL A 63 10.18 -11.33 0.57
CA VAL A 63 10.17 -11.64 -0.86
C VAL A 63 9.96 -10.37 -1.66
N ILE A 64 10.36 -10.37 -2.93
CA ILE A 64 10.05 -9.26 -3.84
C ILE A 64 8.54 -9.13 -3.99
N THR A 65 8.06 -7.90 -3.91
CA THR A 65 6.64 -7.58 -4.02
C THR A 65 6.40 -6.35 -4.89
N ASP A 66 5.22 -6.31 -5.49
CA ASP A 66 4.67 -5.14 -6.14
C ASP A 66 3.37 -4.73 -5.45
N THR A 67 3.37 -3.52 -4.87
CA THR A 67 2.21 -2.96 -4.16
C THR A 67 1.49 -1.93 -5.01
N PHE A 68 0.17 -2.05 -5.05
CA PHE A 68 -0.75 -1.16 -5.77
C PHE A 68 -1.94 -0.77 -4.91
N PHE A 69 -2.50 0.41 -5.16
CA PHE A 69 -3.89 0.68 -4.82
C PHE A 69 -4.81 0.16 -5.91
N ALA A 70 -5.91 -0.48 -5.50
CA ALA A 70 -7.05 -0.70 -6.35
C ALA A 70 -7.96 0.53 -6.28
N VAL A 71 -8.21 1.18 -7.41
CA VAL A 71 -9.08 2.36 -7.50
C VAL A 71 -10.34 2.09 -8.33
N ASP A 72 -11.45 2.70 -7.93
CA ASP A 72 -12.73 2.64 -8.66
C ASP A 72 -12.80 3.65 -9.83
N ASP A 73 -13.97 3.76 -10.46
CA ASP A 73 -14.20 4.65 -11.60
C ASP A 73 -14.22 6.16 -11.23
N ARG A 74 -14.15 6.47 -9.94
CA ARG A 74 -14.04 7.82 -9.38
C ARG A 74 -12.64 8.09 -8.84
N ASP A 75 -11.67 7.24 -9.20
CA ASP A 75 -10.29 7.26 -8.73
C ASP A 75 -10.14 7.07 -7.21
N ARG A 76 -11.15 6.49 -6.55
CA ARG A 76 -11.14 6.26 -5.10
C ARG A 76 -10.42 4.97 -4.74
N ILE A 77 -9.50 5.01 -3.78
CA ILE A 77 -8.86 3.81 -3.21
C ILE A 77 -9.93 2.94 -2.54
N VAL A 78 -10.08 1.72 -3.04
CA VAL A 78 -11.01 0.70 -2.51
C VAL A 78 -10.30 -0.56 -2.03
N GLY A 79 -8.97 -0.58 -2.12
CA GLY A 79 -8.17 -1.71 -1.67
C GLY A 79 -6.69 -1.52 -1.93
N ILE A 80 -5.90 -2.43 -1.36
CA ILE A 80 -4.46 -2.57 -1.61
C ILE A 80 -4.23 -3.97 -2.17
N ILE A 81 -3.40 -4.07 -3.21
CA ILE A 81 -2.94 -5.33 -3.77
C ILE A 81 -1.44 -5.41 -3.58
N ASP A 82 -1.01 -6.42 -2.83
CA ASP A 82 0.38 -6.83 -2.67
C ASP A 82 0.60 -8.11 -3.49
N SER A 83 1.22 -7.94 -4.66
CA SER A 83 1.49 -9.01 -5.61
C SER A 83 2.87 -9.60 -5.36
N ARG A 84 2.91 -10.90 -5.11
CA ARG A 84 4.13 -11.68 -4.94
C ARG A 84 4.39 -12.47 -6.19
N GLY A 85 5.46 -12.13 -6.90
CA GLY A 85 5.86 -12.85 -8.09
C GLY A 85 7.06 -12.19 -8.74
N GLN A 86 8.20 -12.87 -8.65
CA GLN A 86 9.23 -12.87 -9.68
C GLN A 86 9.60 -14.32 -9.97
#